data_AF-A0A960D322-F1
#
_entry.id   AF-A0A960D322-F1
#
_cell.length_a   1.000
_cell.length_b   1.000
_cell.length_c   1.000
_cell.angle_alpha   90.00
_cell.angle_beta   90.00
_cell.angle_gamma   90.00
#
_symmetry.space_group_name_H-M   'P 1'
#
loop_
_entity.id
_entity.type
_entity.pdbx_description
1 polymer ?
#
loop_
_entity_poly.entity_id
_entity_poly.type
_entity_poly.pdbx_seq_one_letter_code
_entity_poly.pdbx_strand_id
1 'polypeptide(L)'
;AEPHGVLPDGVLNAVSLPVERYEIGALPGGLHWDRILFCAKEATYKAWFPLTQRWLGFEDAHITFDVDASGVSGSFVSRILIDPAARSGPPLHRLEGRWSVGGGLALTAIVL
;
A
#
# COMPACT_ATOMS: atom_id res chain seq x y z
N ALA A 1 8.48 -7.51 -1.89
CA ALA A 1 9.37 -7.20 -0.77
C ALA A 1 10.29 -6.10 -1.26
N GLU A 2 10.52 -5.09 -0.44
CA GLU A 2 11.37 -3.95 -0.77
C GLU A 2 12.48 -3.80 0.28
N PRO A 3 13.69 -3.33 -0.08
CA PRO A 3 14.67 -2.91 0.91
C PRO A 3 14.08 -1.83 1.83
N HIS A 4 14.20 -2.02 3.15
CA HIS A 4 13.70 -1.06 4.14
C HIS A 4 14.68 0.11 4.27
N GLY A 5 14.58 1.05 3.34
CA GLY A 5 15.34 2.29 3.30
C GLY A 5 14.52 3.39 2.64
N VAL A 6 15.04 4.61 2.73
CA VAL A 6 14.41 5.81 2.15
C VAL A 6 14.08 5.61 0.67
N LEU A 7 12.95 6.16 0.23
CA LEU A 7 12.71 6.34 -1.20
C LEU A 7 13.66 7.40 -1.77
N PRO A 8 14.06 7.28 -3.06
CA PRO A 8 14.77 8.36 -3.74
C PRO A 8 13.95 9.65 -3.74
N ASP A 9 14.66 10.79 -3.81
CA ASP A 9 14.03 12.11 -3.80
C ASP A 9 12.94 12.24 -4.87
N GLY A 10 11.80 12.81 -4.47
CA GLY A 10 10.65 13.04 -5.35
C GLY A 10 9.77 11.82 -5.60
N VAL A 11 10.23 10.59 -5.32
CA VAL A 11 9.44 9.37 -5.56
C VAL A 11 8.19 9.34 -4.70
N LEU A 12 8.30 9.69 -3.41
CA LEU A 12 7.14 9.70 -2.52
C LEU A 12 5.99 10.55 -3.07
N ASN A 13 6.28 11.74 -3.63
CA ASN A 13 5.25 12.61 -4.19
C ASN A 13 4.59 12.02 -5.44
N ALA A 14 5.32 11.22 -6.23
CA ALA A 14 4.79 10.57 -7.43
C ALA A 14 3.96 9.33 -7.11
N VAL A 15 4.21 8.67 -5.97
CA VAL A 15 3.58 7.38 -5.61
C VAL A 15 2.54 7.49 -4.48
N SER A 16 2.27 8.69 -3.99
CA SER A 16 1.35 8.93 -2.87
C SER A 16 0.38 10.09 -3.11
N LEU A 17 -0.79 9.98 -2.48
CA LEU A 17 -1.74 11.07 -2.33
C LEU A 17 -1.28 12.04 -1.23
N PRO A 18 -1.66 13.33 -1.29
CA PRO A 18 -1.38 14.28 -0.21
C PRO A 18 -1.88 13.83 1.16
N VAL A 19 -3.06 13.19 1.21
CA VAL A 19 -3.64 12.66 2.45
C VAL A 19 -2.79 11.53 3.03
N GLU A 20 -2.27 10.64 2.19
CA GLU A 20 -1.41 9.53 2.63
C GLU A 20 -0.12 10.05 3.26
N ARG A 21 0.48 11.11 2.69
CA ARG A 21 1.69 11.73 3.26
C ARG A 21 1.44 12.29 4.65
N TYR A 22 0.28 12.89 4.88
CA TYR A 22 -0.11 13.38 6.19
C TYR A 22 -0.34 12.22 7.17
N GLU A 23 -1.10 11.19 6.75
CA GLU A 23 -1.43 10.03 7.58
C GLU A 23 -0.19 9.23 7.98
N ILE A 24 0.71 8.92 7.02
CA ILE A 24 1.95 8.20 7.33
C ILE A 24 2.92 9.04 8.17
N GLY A 25 2.86 10.36 8.08
CA GLY A 25 3.62 11.27 8.93
C GLY A 25 3.15 11.28 10.39
N ALA A 26 1.92 10.83 10.65
CA ALA A 26 1.36 10.70 12.00
C ALA A 26 1.57 9.30 12.61
N LEU A 27 2.10 8.34 11.84
CA LEU A 27 2.41 7.00 12.33
C LEU A 27 3.66 7.01 13.25
N PRO A 28 3.82 5.98 14.12
CA PRO A 28 4.99 5.88 14.98
C PRO A 28 6.31 5.97 14.19
N GLY A 29 7.26 6.76 14.69
CA GLY A 29 8.57 6.89 14.06
C GLY A 29 9.41 5.62 14.11
N GLY A 30 10.50 5.57 13.35
CA GLY A 30 11.47 4.46 13.33
C GLY A 30 11.33 3.50 12.15
N LEU A 31 10.32 3.68 11.30
CA LEU A 31 10.16 2.96 10.04
C LEU A 31 10.15 3.91 8.85
N HIS A 32 10.62 3.42 7.70
CA HIS A 32 10.46 4.04 6.39
C HIS A 32 9.03 3.83 5.86
N TRP A 33 8.07 4.59 6.38
CA TRP A 33 6.65 4.50 6.00
C TRP A 33 6.39 4.85 4.53
N ASP A 34 7.21 5.73 3.96
CA ASP A 34 7.24 6.03 2.54
C ASP A 34 7.48 4.74 1.72
N ARG A 35 8.44 3.91 2.13
CA ARG A 35 8.72 2.63 1.50
C ARG A 35 7.64 1.59 1.73
N ILE A 36 7.07 1.54 2.93
CA ILE A 36 5.97 0.62 3.26
C ILE A 36 4.73 0.96 2.40
N LEU A 37 4.40 2.24 2.26
CA LEU A 37 3.33 2.73 1.38
C LEU A 37 3.58 2.31 -0.07
N PHE A 38 4.79 2.55 -0.59
CA PHE A 38 5.16 2.11 -1.94
C PHE A 38 4.98 0.59 -2.13
N CYS A 39 5.51 -0.21 -1.20
CA CYS A 39 5.37 -1.67 -1.24
C CYS A 39 3.91 -2.11 -1.16
N ALA A 40 3.04 -1.40 -0.43
CA ALA A 40 1.62 -1.68 -0.36
C ALA A 40 0.92 -1.36 -1.69
N LYS A 41 1.22 -0.22 -2.33
CA LYS A 41 0.69 0.14 -3.65
C LYS A 41 1.02 -0.90 -4.72
N GLU A 42 2.25 -1.40 -4.73
CA GLU A 42 2.63 -2.47 -5.65
C GLU A 42 1.86 -3.77 -5.40
N ALA A 43 1.67 -4.15 -4.13
CA ALA A 43 0.89 -5.34 -3.78
C ALA A 43 -0.57 -5.19 -4.23
N THR A 44 -1.15 -3.98 -4.10
CA THR A 44 -2.48 -3.64 -4.58
C THR A 44 -2.60 -3.81 -6.09
N TYR A 45 -1.64 -3.28 -6.86
CA TYR A 45 -1.62 -3.48 -8.32
C TYR A 45 -1.54 -4.97 -8.69
N LYS A 46 -0.67 -5.73 -8.01
CA LYS A 46 -0.46 -7.16 -8.27
C LYS A 46 -1.71 -8.00 -7.96
N ALA A 47 -2.48 -7.65 -6.92
CA ALA A 47 -3.76 -8.29 -6.61
C ALA A 47 -4.89 -7.85 -7.56
N TRP A 48 -4.88 -6.58 -7.98
CA TRP A 48 -5.87 -5.98 -8.87
C TRP A 48 -5.80 -6.49 -10.31
N PHE A 49 -4.62 -6.44 -10.93
CA PHE A 49 -4.47 -6.61 -12.37
C PHE A 49 -5.00 -7.95 -12.92
N PRO A 50 -4.78 -9.11 -12.27
CA PRO A 50 -5.33 -10.38 -12.75
C PRO A 50 -6.87 -10.39 -12.84
N LEU A 51 -7.55 -9.66 -11.95
CA LEU A 51 -9.02 -9.66 -11.85
C LEU A 51 -9.68 -8.62 -12.75
N THR A 52 -8.98 -7.54 -13.09
CA THR A 52 -9.52 -6.42 -13.86
C THR A 52 -8.93 -6.29 -15.26
N GLN A 53 -7.68 -6.73 -15.45
CA GLN A 53 -6.85 -6.48 -16.65
C GLN A 53 -6.76 -4.99 -17.02
N ARG A 54 -6.79 -4.12 -15.99
CA ARG A 54 -6.73 -2.66 -16.16
C ARG A 54 -5.57 -2.09 -15.37
N TRP A 55 -5.01 -1.00 -15.89
CA TRP A 55 -4.06 -0.19 -15.15
C TRP A 55 -4.69 0.34 -13.86
N LEU A 56 -3.87 0.47 -12.81
CA LEU A 56 -4.21 1.13 -11.55
C LEU A 56 -2.98 1.95 -11.16
N GLY A 57 -3.10 3.27 -11.31
CA GLY A 57 -2.06 4.23 -10.93
C GLY A 57 -1.87 4.32 -9.43
N PHE A 58 -0.82 5.01 -9.00
CA PHE A 58 -0.55 5.19 -7.57
C PHE A 58 -1.60 6.07 -6.89
N GLU A 59 -2.13 7.05 -7.62
CA GLU A 59 -3.19 7.97 -7.24
C GLU A 59 -4.59 7.32 -7.26
N ASP A 60 -4.74 6.16 -7.90
CA ASP A 60 -6.03 5.47 -8.07
C ASP A 60 -6.44 4.64 -6.85
N ALA A 61 -5.59 4.58 -5.82
CA ALA A 61 -5.86 3.90 -4.57
C ALA A 61 -5.43 4.76 -3.39
N HIS A 62 -6.26 4.84 -2.34
CA HIS A 62 -5.88 5.42 -1.04
C HIS A 62 -5.60 4.29 -0.05
N ILE A 63 -4.40 4.28 0.53
CA ILE A 63 -3.95 3.30 1.50
C ILE A 63 -3.88 3.89 2.90
N THR A 64 -4.59 3.27 3.84
CA THR A 64 -4.48 3.56 5.28
C THR A 64 -3.81 2.40 6.00
N PHE A 65 -3.08 2.68 7.08
CA PHE A 65 -2.32 1.70 7.86
C PHE A 65 -2.80 1.65 9.31
N ASP A 66 -2.80 0.43 9.87
CA ASP A 66 -2.83 0.19 11.30
C ASP A 66 -1.52 -0.49 11.72
N VAL A 67 -1.11 -0.26 12.98
CA VAL A 67 0.14 -0.79 13.53
C VAL A 67 -0.18 -1.72 14.68
N ASP A 68 0.31 -2.97 14.60
CA ASP A 68 0.18 -3.94 15.68
C ASP A 68 1.05 -3.52 16.88
N ALA A 69 0.81 -4.14 18.04
CA ALA A 69 1.58 -3.88 19.26
C ALA A 69 3.10 -4.11 19.13
N SER A 70 3.54 -4.88 18.14
CA SER A 70 4.96 -5.12 17.85
C SER A 70 5.68 -3.88 17.31
N GLY A 71 4.94 -2.92 16.74
CA GLY A 71 5.49 -1.74 16.07
C GLY A 71 6.15 -2.01 14.71
N VAL A 72 6.30 -3.27 14.31
CA VAL A 72 7.00 -3.70 13.07
C VAL A 72 6.13 -4.54 12.14
N SER A 73 4.83 -4.64 12.44
CA SER A 73 3.83 -5.27 11.60
C SER A 73 2.48 -4.59 11.76
N GLY A 74 1.57 -4.88 10.84
CA GLY A 74 0.19 -4.40 10.95
C GLY A 74 -0.66 -4.75 9.75
N SER A 75 -1.81 -4.09 9.67
CA SER A 75 -2.72 -4.17 8.52
C SER A 75 -2.65 -2.90 7.69
N PHE A 76 -3.08 -3.03 6.44
CA PHE A 76 -3.36 -1.90 5.59
C PHE A 76 -4.60 -2.17 4.75
N VAL A 77 -5.18 -1.09 4.25
CA VAL A 77 -6.42 -1.12 3.48
C VAL A 77 -6.22 -0.26 2.25
N SER A 78 -6.35 -0.85 1.07
CA SER A 78 -6.38 -0.10 -0.19
C SER A 78 -7.82 0.15 -0.62
N ARG A 79 -8.25 1.40 -0.58
CA ARG A 79 -9.53 1.85 -1.15
C ARG A 79 -9.33 2.27 -2.59
N ILE A 80 -10.04 1.64 -3.52
CA ILE A 80 -9.96 1.97 -4.96
C ILE A 80 -10.80 3.23 -5.24
N LEU A 81 -10.21 4.20 -5.95
CA LEU A 81 -10.79 5.52 -6.23
C LEU A 81 -11.31 5.66 -7.66
N ILE A 82 -11.08 4.65 -8.50
CA ILE A 82 -11.57 4.54 -9.87
C ILE A 82 -12.65 3.45 -9.97
N ASP A 83 -13.16 3.20 -11.18
CA ASP A 83 -14.12 2.12 -11.43
C ASP A 83 -13.58 0.76 -10.91
N PRO A 84 -14.23 0.16 -9.89
CA PRO A 84 -13.75 -1.04 -9.21
C PRO A 84 -14.20 -2.35 -9.89
N ALA A 85 -14.85 -2.29 -11.06
CA ALA A 85 -15.40 -3.48 -11.71
C ALA A 85 -14.35 -4.56 -12.02
N ALA A 86 -14.59 -5.78 -11.52
CA ALA A 86 -13.85 -6.97 -11.92
C ALA A 86 -14.41 -7.54 -13.24
N ARG A 87 -13.63 -8.34 -13.97
CA ARG A 87 -14.11 -9.05 -15.17
C ARG A 87 -15.19 -10.10 -14.84
N SER A 88 -15.16 -10.62 -13.63
CA SER A 88 -16.11 -11.57 -13.07
C SER A 88 -16.10 -11.48 -11.54
N GLY A 89 -17.23 -11.79 -10.90
CA GLY A 89 -17.36 -11.69 -9.44
C GLY A 89 -17.64 -10.27 -8.96
N PRO A 90 -17.54 -10.02 -7.64
CA PRO A 90 -17.83 -8.71 -7.07
C PRO A 90 -16.77 -7.65 -7.43
N PRO A 91 -17.14 -6.35 -7.41
CA PRO A 91 -16.20 -5.25 -7.60
C PRO A 91 -15.19 -5.13 -6.46
N LEU A 92 -13.97 -4.68 -6.78
CA LEU A 92 -12.84 -4.53 -5.86
C LEU A 92 -12.81 -3.13 -5.23
N HIS A 93 -13.77 -2.80 -4.37
CA HIS A 93 -13.81 -1.48 -3.72
C HIS A 93 -12.69 -1.29 -2.68
N ARG A 94 -12.34 -2.38 -2.00
CA ARG A 94 -11.42 -2.40 -0.86
C ARG A 94 -10.60 -3.69 -0.91
N LEU A 95 -9.29 -3.56 -0.79
CA LEU A 95 -8.37 -4.69 -0.67
C LEU A 95 -7.67 -4.60 0.68
N GLU A 96 -7.86 -5.62 1.51
CA GLU A 96 -7.22 -5.71 2.81
C GLU A 96 -5.89 -6.45 2.69
N GLY A 97 -4.88 -5.95 3.38
CA GLY A 97 -3.56 -6.53 3.37
C GLY A 97 -2.86 -6.44 4.71
N ARG A 98 -1.70 -7.10 4.78
CA ARG A 98 -0.80 -7.03 5.94
C ARG A 98 0.56 -6.55 5.52
N TRP A 99 1.22 -5.83 6.42
CA TRP A 99 2.59 -5.37 6.24
C TRP A 99 3.47 -5.85 7.40
N SER A 100 4.76 -6.00 7.13
CA SER A 100 5.77 -6.34 8.14
C SER A 100 7.14 -5.81 7.72
N VAL A 101 7.95 -5.43 8.70
CA VAL A 101 9.35 -5.06 8.53
C VAL A 101 10.23 -6.00 9.35
N GLY A 102 11.21 -6.62 8.69
CA GLY A 102 12.14 -7.54 9.35
C GLY A 102 13.31 -7.87 8.43
N GLY A 103 14.50 -8.12 9.01
CA GLY A 103 15.69 -8.45 8.23
C GLY A 103 16.10 -7.40 7.19
N GLY A 104 15.79 -6.11 7.45
CA GLY A 104 16.07 -5.02 6.51
C GLY A 104 15.13 -4.96 5.31
N LEU A 105 13.99 -5.67 5.35
CA LEU A 105 13.00 -5.72 4.27
C LEU A 105 11.63 -5.26 4.74
N ALA A 106 10.91 -4.56 3.87
CA ALA A 106 9.48 -4.33 3.97
C ALA A 106 8.72 -5.37 3.13
N LEU A 107 7.74 -6.02 3.74
CA LEU A 107 6.88 -7.02 3.14
C LEU A 107 5.43 -6.56 3.20
N THR A 108 4.70 -6.78 2.11
CA THR A 108 3.25 -6.55 2.02
C THR A 108 2.60 -7.72 1.29
N ALA A 109 1.38 -8.08 1.70
CA ALA A 109 0.60 -9.13 1.06
C ALA A 109 -0.89 -8.79 1.12
N ILE A 110 -1.61 -9.16 0.05
CA ILE A 110 -3.06 -9.11 -0.08
C ILE A 110 -3.50 -10.51 -0.55
N VAL A 111 -4.56 -11.03 0.06
CA VAL A 111 -5.21 -12.28 -0.34
C VAL A 111 -6.72 -11.99 -0.41
N LEU A 112 -7.35 -12.32 -1.55
CA LEU A 112 -8.74 -12.02 -1.87
C LEU A 112 -9.62 -13.28 -1.85
#